data_AF-A0A954GSE8-F1
#
_entry.id   AF-A0A954GSE8-F1
#
_cell.length_a   1.000
_cell.length_b   1.000
_cell.length_c   1.000
_cell.angle_alpha   90.00
_cell.angle_beta   90.00
_cell.angle_gamma   90.00
#
_symmetry.space_group_name_H-M   'P 1'
#
loop_
_entity.id
_entity.type
_entity.pdbx_description
1 polymer ?
#
loop_
_entity_poly.entity_id
_entity_poly.type
_entity_poly.pdbx_seq_one_letter_code
_entity_poly.pdbx_strand_id
1 'polypeptide(L)'
;DEDLLRTVLITPEDLQQLKIKDELANKIIERTRRPGPQMAQIRAQSKVITPQTNWLRFDSSMLMPNLIPAESGKAAQDLVVYENVMAIVDVSGTNGFVQVGEMVQVGDTWKLTQVPEPVEGDRVEAEAGLLLQQMVNPDSLTSTNVSEEVQKLIEQLQALDAKAPSPESGAAEVNRYNVSRAGLLGQIAAAVTSKEDRTLWLRQQIEFIAVAVQMDSYPNGEQELVQLEDSLKKNPADADLLSFVVFQRMLLGYNSALQKANAQNRQQVQEDWLKSLEAFATQYPNSSNAPDALLQLAITHEFNGNGTEAQKWYQAIIGKYASSDAAARARGALRRLTLKGQRIQLAGNSLSGGTLDLRAYQNKVVAVIFWATWCTPCTQDLPQVQELYRTYQRQGFEIVGVNLDAPGAPVAQYIQQNKVPWPHIYEEGALESRPAIEFGIISLPTIFLIDKRGVVVSPNSSVDELKKMVPELLKAN
;
A
#
# COMPACT_ATOMS: atom_id res chain seq x y z
N ASP A 1 -1.02 29.84 1.54
CA ASP A 1 -1.30 30.66 0.36
C ASP A 1 -2.51 30.03 -0.32
N GLU A 2 -3.62 30.76 -0.45
CA GLU A 2 -4.88 30.22 -0.98
C GLU A 2 -4.73 29.83 -2.45
N ASP A 3 -3.97 30.61 -3.22
CA ASP A 3 -3.82 30.39 -4.65
C ASP A 3 -3.02 29.11 -4.93
N LEU A 4 -2.00 28.82 -4.11
CA LEU A 4 -1.26 27.56 -4.18
C LEU A 4 -2.09 26.35 -3.74
N LEU A 5 -3.01 26.51 -2.79
CA LEU A 5 -3.90 25.42 -2.39
C LEU A 5 -4.90 25.11 -3.52
N ARG A 6 -5.39 26.12 -4.24
CA ARG A 6 -6.31 25.95 -5.37
C ARG A 6 -5.71 25.17 -6.54
N THR A 7 -4.38 25.19 -6.72
CA THR A 7 -3.75 24.46 -7.84
C THR A 7 -3.74 22.94 -7.62
N VAL A 8 -3.73 22.49 -6.36
CA VAL A 8 -3.71 21.07 -5.99
C VAL A 8 -5.09 20.51 -5.68
N LEU A 9 -6.09 21.36 -5.43
CA LEU A 9 -7.48 20.95 -5.31
C LEU A 9 -8.09 20.62 -6.67
N ILE A 10 -9.04 19.70 -6.67
CA ILE A 10 -9.79 19.34 -7.87
C ILE A 10 -10.72 20.47 -8.31
N THR A 11 -10.76 20.71 -9.62
CA THR A 11 -11.55 21.77 -10.26
C THR A 11 -12.74 21.21 -11.06
N PRO A 12 -13.74 22.04 -11.39
CA PRO A 12 -14.82 21.63 -12.28
C PRO A 12 -14.32 21.11 -13.64
N GLU A 13 -13.26 21.71 -14.17
CA GLU A 13 -12.61 21.29 -15.41
C GLU A 13 -11.97 19.90 -15.28
N ASP A 14 -11.29 19.64 -14.15
CA ASP A 14 -10.72 18.32 -13.85
C ASP A 14 -11.81 17.23 -13.80
N LEU A 15 -12.95 17.51 -13.16
CA LEU A 15 -14.07 16.57 -13.06
C LEU A 15 -14.71 16.28 -14.42
N GLN A 16 -14.81 17.29 -15.28
CA GLN A 16 -15.25 17.12 -16.67
C GLN A 16 -14.27 16.27 -17.47
N GLN A 17 -12.97 16.50 -17.31
CA GLN A 17 -11.93 15.68 -17.95
C GLN A 17 -12.00 14.21 -17.49
N LEU A 18 -12.27 13.99 -16.20
CA LEU A 18 -12.49 12.67 -15.64
C LEU A 18 -13.84 12.04 -16.01
N LYS A 19 -14.74 12.81 -16.63
CA LYS A 19 -16.10 12.40 -16.99
C LYS A 19 -16.87 11.83 -15.81
N ILE A 20 -16.69 12.43 -14.63
CA ILE A 20 -17.40 12.06 -13.41
C ILE A 20 -18.86 12.51 -13.55
N LYS A 21 -19.81 11.66 -13.14
CA LYS A 21 -21.24 11.99 -13.21
C LYS A 21 -21.57 13.25 -12.40
N ASP A 22 -22.47 14.09 -12.91
CA ASP A 22 -22.81 15.41 -12.36
C ASP A 22 -23.15 15.39 -10.86
N GLU A 23 -23.88 14.38 -10.39
CA GLU A 23 -24.25 14.28 -8.96
C GLU A 23 -23.02 14.12 -8.05
N LEU A 24 -22.08 13.27 -8.44
CA LEU A 24 -20.84 13.03 -7.69
C LEU A 24 -19.87 14.20 -7.84
N ALA A 25 -19.78 14.77 -9.05
CA ALA A 25 -18.97 15.94 -9.33
C ALA A 25 -19.39 17.15 -8.45
N ASN A 26 -20.70 17.39 -8.31
CA ASN A 26 -21.21 18.47 -7.46
C ASN A 26 -20.84 18.28 -5.97
N LYS A 27 -20.91 17.05 -5.45
CA LYS A 27 -20.52 16.75 -4.06
C LYS A 27 -19.03 16.99 -3.82
N ILE A 28 -18.17 16.60 -4.76
CA ILE A 28 -16.73 16.82 -4.69
C ILE A 28 -16.40 18.33 -4.76
N ILE A 29 -17.04 19.08 -5.66
CA ILE A 29 -16.82 20.54 -5.75
C ILE A 29 -17.24 21.27 -4.49
N GLU A 30 -18.33 20.89 -3.83
CA GLU A 30 -18.73 21.53 -2.58
C GLU A 30 -17.64 21.39 -1.49
N ARG A 31 -16.90 20.27 -1.45
CA ARG A 31 -15.77 20.09 -0.52
C ARG A 31 -14.59 21.01 -0.82
N THR A 32 -14.39 21.41 -2.08
CA THR A 32 -13.26 22.25 -2.52
C THR A 32 -13.63 23.70 -2.88
N ARG A 33 -14.90 24.10 -2.72
CA ARG A 33 -15.43 25.39 -3.21
C ARG A 33 -14.84 26.61 -2.52
N ARG A 34 -14.54 26.53 -1.21
CA ARG A 34 -14.09 27.66 -0.37
C ARG A 34 -12.85 27.33 0.48
N PRO A 35 -11.71 27.01 -0.15
CA PRO A 35 -10.55 26.49 0.54
C PRO A 35 -9.85 27.53 1.40
N GLY A 36 -9.88 28.82 1.04
CA GLY A 36 -9.33 29.90 1.86
C GLY A 36 -10.00 30.01 3.24
N PRO A 37 -11.34 30.22 3.29
CA PRO A 37 -12.08 30.23 4.56
C PRO A 37 -11.95 28.94 5.38
N GLN A 38 -12.00 27.76 4.74
CA GLN A 38 -11.81 26.47 5.42
C GLN A 38 -10.41 26.39 6.06
N MET A 39 -9.36 26.72 5.30
CA MET A 39 -7.99 26.71 5.80
C MET A 39 -7.73 27.77 6.88
N ALA A 40 -8.40 28.93 6.81
CA ALA A 40 -8.33 29.94 7.86
C ALA A 40 -8.93 29.45 9.18
N GLN A 41 -10.05 28.72 9.12
CA GLN A 41 -10.67 28.09 10.29
C GLN A 41 -9.79 26.99 10.87
N ILE A 42 -9.24 26.11 10.03
CA ILE A 42 -8.31 25.04 10.42
C ILE A 42 -7.08 25.62 11.14
N ARG A 43 -6.44 26.63 10.54
CA ARG A 43 -5.25 27.29 11.12
C ARG A 43 -5.54 28.01 12.44
N ALA A 44 -6.76 28.47 12.66
CA ALA A 44 -7.12 29.15 13.90
C ALA A 44 -7.16 28.19 15.10
N GLN A 45 -7.32 26.89 14.85
CA GLN A 45 -7.54 25.87 15.89
C GLN A 45 -6.43 24.80 15.93
N SER A 46 -5.60 24.71 14.90
CA SER A 46 -4.56 23.69 14.75
C SER A 46 -3.22 24.08 15.36
N LYS A 47 -2.56 23.12 16.02
CA LYS A 47 -1.15 23.19 16.43
C LYS A 47 -0.21 22.55 15.39
N VAL A 48 -0.75 21.85 14.39
CA VAL A 48 -0.04 21.08 13.36
C VAL A 48 0.00 21.79 12.01
N ILE A 49 -1.05 22.50 11.61
CA ILE A 49 -1.10 23.33 10.39
C ILE A 49 -0.96 24.80 10.79
N THR A 50 0.28 25.26 10.79
CA THR A 50 0.73 26.60 11.19
C THR A 50 1.63 27.18 10.10
N PRO A 51 1.97 28.49 10.15
CA PRO A 51 2.98 29.06 9.24
C PRO A 51 4.38 28.41 9.35
N GLN A 52 4.67 27.69 10.44
CA GLN A 52 5.94 27.01 10.70
C GLN A 52 5.93 25.54 10.28
N THR A 53 4.82 25.07 9.72
CA THR A 53 4.64 23.66 9.33
C THR A 53 5.45 23.33 8.08
N ASN A 54 6.32 22.35 8.21
CA ASN A 54 7.09 21.75 7.13
C ASN A 54 6.45 20.42 6.75
N TRP A 55 6.02 20.26 5.49
CA TRP A 55 5.47 19.00 5.00
C TRP A 55 6.61 18.01 4.74
N LEU A 56 6.63 16.87 5.46
CA LEU A 56 7.72 15.91 5.41
C LEU A 56 7.45 14.77 4.43
N ARG A 57 6.26 14.19 4.52
CA ARG A 57 5.90 12.97 3.78
C ARG A 57 4.40 12.90 3.59
N PHE A 58 3.96 12.33 2.47
CA PHE A 58 2.59 11.88 2.26
C PHE A 58 2.58 10.34 2.34
N ASP A 59 1.61 9.75 3.02
CA ASP A 59 1.49 8.33 3.31
C ASP A 59 0.04 7.90 3.11
N SER A 60 -0.25 6.83 2.38
CA SER A 60 -1.61 6.28 2.25
C SER A 60 -1.71 4.96 3.00
N SER A 61 -2.85 4.70 3.66
CA SER A 61 -3.06 3.47 4.44
C SER A 61 -3.01 2.19 3.58
N MET A 62 -3.19 2.33 2.27
CA MET A 62 -2.90 1.32 1.27
C MET A 62 -1.72 1.79 0.40
N LEU A 63 -0.67 0.97 0.26
CA LEU A 63 0.52 1.30 -0.56
C LEU A 63 0.22 1.53 -2.05
N MET A 64 -0.99 1.23 -2.53
CA MET A 64 -1.41 1.35 -3.92
C MET A 64 -2.69 2.19 -4.04
N PRO A 65 -2.83 3.00 -5.10
CA PRO A 65 -4.10 3.63 -5.41
C PRO A 65 -5.08 2.57 -5.90
N ASN A 66 -6.34 2.74 -5.53
CA ASN A 66 -7.42 1.90 -6.01
C ASN A 66 -7.78 2.27 -7.44
N LEU A 67 -8.08 1.25 -8.25
CA LEU A 67 -8.72 1.44 -9.55
C LEU A 67 -10.22 1.34 -9.37
N ILE A 68 -10.95 2.38 -9.79
CA ILE A 68 -12.40 2.37 -9.91
C ILE A 68 -12.70 2.18 -11.39
N PRO A 69 -13.18 1.00 -11.83
CA PRO A 69 -13.50 0.77 -13.23
C PRO A 69 -14.63 1.70 -13.71
N ALA A 70 -14.63 2.08 -14.98
CA ALA A 70 -15.72 2.82 -15.62
C ALA A 70 -17.08 2.13 -15.42
N GLU A 71 -17.08 0.80 -15.36
CA GLU A 71 -18.25 -0.06 -15.14
C GLU A 71 -18.92 0.16 -13.77
N SER A 72 -18.21 0.77 -12.80
CA SER A 72 -18.79 1.21 -11.52
C SER A 72 -19.85 2.29 -11.68
N GLY A 73 -19.95 2.92 -12.87
CA GLY A 73 -20.91 3.97 -13.18
C GLY A 73 -20.64 5.29 -12.49
N LYS A 74 -19.47 5.50 -11.88
CA LYS A 74 -19.08 6.79 -11.26
C LYS A 74 -18.47 7.78 -12.25
N ALA A 75 -17.78 7.25 -13.25
CA ALA A 75 -17.21 8.00 -14.35
C ALA A 75 -17.28 7.18 -15.65
N ALA A 76 -17.22 7.85 -16.79
CA ALA A 76 -17.19 7.18 -18.10
C ALA A 76 -15.81 6.59 -18.47
N GLN A 77 -14.86 6.61 -17.54
CA GLN A 77 -13.52 6.06 -17.67
C GLN A 77 -13.04 5.57 -16.30
N ASP A 78 -11.99 4.76 -16.30
CA ASP A 78 -11.40 4.29 -15.05
C ASP A 78 -10.80 5.45 -14.27
N LEU A 79 -11.00 5.44 -12.95
CA LEU A 79 -10.41 6.42 -12.05
C LEU A 79 -9.36 5.73 -11.20
N VAL A 80 -8.23 6.41 -11.00
CA VAL A 80 -7.18 5.97 -10.10
C VAL A 80 -7.22 6.88 -8.87
N VAL A 81 -7.44 6.30 -7.70
CA VAL A 81 -7.80 7.03 -6.49
C VAL A 81 -7.04 6.51 -5.27
N TYR A 82 -6.43 7.41 -4.51
CA TYR A 82 -5.97 7.10 -3.16
C TYR A 82 -7.05 7.46 -2.13
N GLU A 83 -7.23 6.59 -1.15
CA GLU A 83 -8.08 6.85 0.02
C GLU A 83 -7.22 7.18 1.24
N ASN A 84 -7.76 8.01 2.12
CA ASN A 84 -7.20 8.25 3.46
C ASN A 84 -5.70 8.61 3.40
N VAL A 85 -5.33 9.46 2.44
CA VAL A 85 -3.97 9.97 2.36
C VAL A 85 -3.72 10.81 3.60
N MET A 86 -2.62 10.51 4.26
CA MET A 86 -2.07 11.20 5.40
C MET A 86 -0.81 11.93 4.96
N ALA A 87 -0.44 12.95 5.70
CA ALA A 87 0.82 13.62 5.60
C ALA A 87 1.44 13.74 6.99
N ILE A 88 2.72 13.43 7.07
CA ILE A 88 3.53 13.72 8.24
C ILE A 88 4.11 15.11 8.03
N VAL A 89 3.99 15.96 9.04
CA VAL A 89 4.52 17.31 9.03
C VAL A 89 5.41 17.54 10.25
N ASP A 90 6.38 18.41 10.14
CA ASP A 90 7.17 18.91 11.27
C ASP A 90 6.70 20.31 11.62
N VAL A 91 6.47 20.55 12.91
CA VAL A 91 6.17 21.87 13.44
C VAL A 91 7.18 22.17 14.54
N SER A 92 8.20 22.96 14.21
CA SER A 92 9.25 23.38 15.15
C SER A 92 9.95 22.21 15.86
N GLY A 93 10.24 21.11 15.15
CA GLY A 93 10.92 19.94 15.69
C GLY A 93 10.00 18.89 16.33
N THR A 94 8.68 19.07 16.24
CA THR A 94 7.68 18.11 16.70
C THR A 94 6.88 17.59 15.51
N ASN A 95 6.79 16.27 15.37
CA ASN A 95 5.99 15.66 14.31
C ASN A 95 4.49 15.83 14.60
N GLY A 96 3.76 16.22 13.57
CA GLY A 96 2.30 16.21 13.53
C GLY A 96 1.82 15.42 12.31
N PHE A 97 0.53 15.10 12.31
CA PHE A 97 -0.11 14.42 11.20
C PHE A 97 -1.18 15.34 10.61
N VAL A 98 -1.24 15.40 9.30
CA VAL A 98 -2.25 16.12 8.54
C VAL A 98 -2.91 15.10 7.64
N GLN A 99 -4.19 14.90 7.81
CA GLN A 99 -4.94 14.15 6.84
C GLN A 99 -5.16 14.95 5.57
N VAL A 100 -4.79 14.37 4.44
CA VAL A 100 -4.94 14.93 3.10
C VAL A 100 -6.24 14.45 2.46
N GLY A 101 -6.68 13.24 2.80
CA GLY A 101 -7.98 12.70 2.38
C GLY A 101 -7.91 11.90 1.10
N GLU A 102 -8.98 11.96 0.30
CA GLU A 102 -9.03 11.30 -1.00
C GLU A 102 -8.32 12.13 -2.09
N MET A 103 -7.56 11.43 -2.93
CA MET A 103 -6.87 12.02 -4.07
C MET A 103 -7.20 11.25 -5.33
N VAL A 104 -7.52 11.96 -6.41
CA VAL A 104 -7.78 11.35 -7.72
C VAL A 104 -6.77 11.81 -8.75
N GLN A 105 -6.34 10.89 -9.60
CA GLN A 105 -5.41 11.19 -10.67
C GLN A 105 -6.14 11.90 -11.82
N VAL A 106 -5.66 13.08 -12.20
CA VAL A 106 -6.10 13.86 -13.36
C VAL A 106 -4.89 14.10 -14.26
N GLY A 107 -4.82 13.37 -15.37
CA GLY A 107 -3.62 13.30 -16.21
C GLY A 107 -2.44 12.78 -15.38
N ASP A 108 -1.36 13.56 -15.34
CA ASP A 108 -0.14 13.21 -14.57
C ASP A 108 -0.12 13.84 -13.17
N THR A 109 -1.23 14.42 -12.71
CA THR A 109 -1.30 15.13 -11.44
C THR A 109 -2.31 14.51 -10.49
N TRP A 110 -1.99 14.54 -9.20
CA TRP A 110 -2.95 14.16 -8.17
C TRP A 110 -3.70 15.40 -7.69
N LYS A 111 -5.03 15.30 -7.71
CA LYS A 111 -5.92 16.34 -7.25
C LYS A 111 -6.60 15.92 -5.95
N LEU A 112 -6.55 16.81 -4.97
CA LEU A 112 -7.23 16.63 -3.70
C LEU A 112 -8.73 16.83 -3.90
N THR A 113 -9.56 15.88 -3.45
CA THR A 113 -11.02 16.00 -3.51
C THR A 113 -11.60 16.73 -2.29
N GLN A 114 -10.75 17.09 -1.32
CA GLN A 114 -11.10 17.85 -0.12
C GLN A 114 -9.92 18.67 0.39
N VAL A 115 -10.18 19.58 1.34
CA VAL A 115 -9.13 20.39 1.98
C VAL A 115 -8.44 19.58 3.08
N PRO A 116 -7.10 19.55 3.18
CA PRO A 116 -6.39 18.81 4.22
C PRO A 116 -6.68 19.34 5.63
N GLU A 117 -6.74 18.42 6.60
CA GLU A 117 -7.09 18.69 8.01
C GLU A 117 -6.05 18.10 8.99
N PRO A 118 -5.74 18.76 10.11
CA PRO A 118 -4.79 18.26 11.10
C PRO A 118 -5.38 17.12 11.94
N VAL A 119 -4.53 16.16 12.33
CA VAL A 119 -4.89 15.08 13.25
C VAL A 119 -4.39 15.45 14.65
N GLU A 120 -5.29 16.01 15.47
CA GLU A 120 -4.99 16.54 16.81
C GLU A 120 -6.17 16.36 17.80
N GLY A 121 -5.88 15.94 19.03
CA GLY A 121 -6.91 15.77 20.09
C GLY A 121 -7.79 14.54 19.88
N ASP A 122 -9.05 14.58 20.36
CA ASP A 122 -10.07 13.54 20.09
C ASP A 122 -10.57 13.54 18.62
N ARG A 123 -9.97 14.38 17.75
CA ARG A 123 -10.18 14.38 16.29
C ARG A 123 -9.19 13.41 15.68
N VAL A 124 -9.56 12.14 15.71
CA VAL A 124 -8.88 11.09 14.97
C VAL A 124 -9.90 10.56 14.00
N GLU A 125 -10.19 11.28 12.92
CA GLU A 125 -10.93 10.60 11.86
C GLU A 125 -10.81 11.22 10.51
N ALA A 126 -11.16 10.40 9.53
CA ALA A 126 -10.98 10.67 8.14
C ALA A 126 -12.32 10.89 7.44
N GLU A 127 -12.47 12.02 6.75
CA GLU A 127 -13.59 12.21 5.82
C GLU A 127 -13.40 11.15 4.73
N ALA A 128 -14.28 10.15 4.73
CA ALA A 128 -14.22 9.06 3.77
C ALA A 128 -14.28 9.61 2.34
N GLY A 129 -13.48 9.02 1.45
CA GLY A 129 -13.41 9.40 0.05
C GLY A 129 -14.73 9.16 -0.68
N LEU A 130 -15.19 10.13 -1.47
CA LEU A 130 -16.47 10.03 -2.19
C LEU A 130 -16.39 9.12 -3.41
N LEU A 131 -15.20 9.00 -4.01
CA LEU A 131 -15.00 8.20 -5.21
C LEU A 131 -14.94 6.71 -4.88
N LEU A 132 -14.34 6.30 -3.76
CA LEU A 132 -14.27 4.88 -3.39
C LEU A 132 -15.52 4.36 -2.67
N GLN A 133 -16.30 5.23 -2.03
CA GLN A 133 -17.64 4.89 -1.58
C GLN A 133 -18.47 4.33 -2.73
N GLN A 134 -18.90 3.08 -2.67
CA GLN A 134 -19.74 2.49 -3.71
C GLN A 134 -21.04 3.28 -3.82
N MET A 135 -21.14 4.14 -4.83
CA MET A 135 -22.45 4.46 -5.38
C MET A 135 -22.97 3.16 -5.94
N VAL A 136 -24.05 2.66 -5.34
CA VAL A 136 -24.77 1.55 -5.92
C VAL A 136 -25.27 2.01 -7.29
N ASN A 137 -24.62 1.52 -8.34
CA ASN A 137 -25.03 1.76 -9.70
C ASN A 137 -26.15 0.75 -9.99
N PRO A 138 -27.40 1.19 -10.22
CA PRO A 138 -28.50 0.26 -10.47
C PRO A 138 -28.23 -0.64 -11.68
N ASP A 139 -27.38 -0.19 -12.61
CA ASP A 139 -26.99 -0.92 -13.82
C ASP A 139 -25.81 -1.90 -13.63
N SER A 140 -25.01 -1.79 -12.55
CA SER A 140 -23.92 -2.76 -12.28
C SER A 140 -24.40 -3.98 -11.47
N LEU A 141 -25.64 -3.95 -10.99
CA LEU A 141 -26.35 -5.14 -10.56
C LEU A 141 -26.78 -5.87 -11.84
N THR A 142 -26.01 -6.87 -12.26
CA THR A 142 -26.28 -7.66 -13.48
C THR A 142 -27.57 -8.48 -13.42
N SER A 143 -28.45 -8.22 -12.45
CA SER A 143 -29.82 -8.72 -12.46
C SER A 143 -30.79 -7.58 -12.75
N THR A 144 -31.42 -7.65 -13.93
CA THR A 144 -32.55 -6.82 -14.38
C THR A 144 -33.82 -6.97 -13.52
N ASN A 145 -33.71 -7.30 -12.23
CA ASN A 145 -34.80 -7.48 -11.26
C ASN A 145 -34.28 -7.32 -9.82
N VAL A 146 -33.68 -6.18 -9.49
CA VAL A 146 -33.44 -5.81 -8.10
C VAL A 146 -34.81 -5.62 -7.44
N SER A 147 -35.10 -6.36 -6.36
CA SER A 147 -36.40 -6.25 -5.69
C SER A 147 -36.59 -4.83 -5.13
N GLU A 148 -37.85 -4.37 -5.04
CA GLU A 148 -38.17 -3.07 -4.42
C GLU A 148 -37.57 -2.94 -3.00
N GLU A 149 -37.45 -4.06 -2.29
CA GLU A 149 -36.80 -4.13 -0.98
C GLU A 149 -35.30 -3.83 -1.06
N VAL A 150 -34.57 -4.47 -1.98
CA VAL A 150 -33.13 -4.23 -2.15
C VAL A 150 -32.87 -2.80 -2.62
N GLN A 151 -33.69 -2.29 -3.54
CA GLN A 151 -33.58 -0.90 -4.02
C GLN A 151 -33.75 0.11 -2.88
N LYS A 152 -34.72 -0.11 -1.99
CA LYS A 152 -34.93 0.74 -0.82
C LYS A 152 -33.76 0.69 0.17
N LEU A 153 -33.17 -0.49 0.39
CA LEU A 153 -31.99 -0.64 1.26
C LEU A 153 -30.76 0.06 0.68
N ILE A 154 -30.60 0.00 -0.65
CA ILE A 154 -29.57 0.73 -1.38
C ILE A 154 -29.73 2.24 -1.21
N GLU A 155 -30.95 2.77 -1.35
CA GLU A 155 -31.22 4.20 -1.15
C GLU A 155 -30.94 4.63 0.30
N GLN A 156 -31.23 3.76 1.28
CA GLN A 156 -30.87 4.00 2.68
C GLN A 156 -29.35 4.03 2.89
N LEU A 157 -28.61 3.12 2.26
CA LEU A 157 -27.16 3.09 2.31
C LEU A 157 -26.56 4.36 1.70
N GLN A 158 -27.06 4.79 0.54
CA GLN A 158 -26.63 6.04 -0.10
C GLN A 158 -26.94 7.27 0.77
N ALA A 159 -28.11 7.31 1.40
CA ALA A 159 -28.50 8.38 2.30
C ALA A 159 -27.64 8.42 3.59
N LEU A 160 -27.18 7.25 4.05
CA LEU A 160 -26.23 7.14 5.16
C LEU A 160 -24.83 7.60 4.74
N ASP A 161 -24.32 7.12 3.61
CA ASP A 161 -22.99 7.46 3.08
C ASP A 161 -22.90 8.96 2.74
N ALA A 162 -23.99 9.58 2.28
CA ALA A 162 -24.09 11.03 2.09
C ALA A 162 -23.96 11.85 3.39
N LYS A 163 -24.10 11.21 4.55
CA LYS A 163 -23.94 11.79 5.89
C LYS A 163 -22.80 11.10 6.65
N ALA A 164 -21.81 10.57 5.93
CA ALA A 164 -20.65 9.96 6.54
C ALA A 164 -19.99 10.95 7.53
N PRO A 165 -19.52 10.46 8.69
CA PRO A 165 -18.79 11.25 9.68
C PRO A 165 -17.65 12.04 9.04
N SER A 166 -17.46 13.26 9.53
CA SER A 166 -16.33 14.10 9.15
C SER A 166 -15.12 13.83 10.05
N PRO A 167 -13.91 14.31 9.73
CA PRO A 167 -12.77 14.20 10.62
C PRO A 167 -12.98 14.78 12.02
N GLU A 168 -13.90 15.73 12.13
CA GLU A 168 -14.24 16.39 13.38
C GLU A 168 -15.34 15.66 14.18
N SER A 169 -15.94 14.61 13.61
CA SER A 169 -17.01 13.83 14.24
C SER A 169 -16.45 13.08 15.45
N GLY A 170 -17.15 13.16 16.59
CA GLY A 170 -16.72 12.45 17.78
C GLY A 170 -16.97 10.94 17.67
N ALA A 171 -16.11 10.12 18.27
CA ALA A 171 -16.15 8.64 18.18
C ALA A 171 -17.55 7.99 18.31
N ALA A 172 -18.47 8.57 19.09
CA ALA A 172 -19.84 8.08 19.21
C ALA A 172 -20.66 8.19 17.91
N GLU A 173 -20.46 9.25 17.12
CA GLU A 173 -21.09 9.43 15.80
C GLU A 173 -20.58 8.41 14.78
N VAL A 174 -19.29 8.13 14.87
CA VAL A 174 -18.54 7.27 13.98
C VAL A 174 -18.92 5.84 14.21
N ASN A 175 -18.91 5.43 15.48
CA ASN A 175 -19.43 4.15 15.90
C ASN A 175 -20.86 3.95 15.39
N ARG A 176 -21.73 4.98 15.48
CA ARG A 176 -23.11 4.89 14.96
C ARG A 176 -23.14 4.72 13.44
N TYR A 177 -22.32 5.45 12.69
CA TYR A 177 -22.22 5.31 11.25
C TYR A 177 -21.73 3.91 10.86
N ASN A 178 -20.64 3.44 11.44
CA ASN A 178 -20.07 2.12 11.14
C ASN A 178 -21.06 0.99 11.47
N VAL A 179 -21.71 1.04 12.63
CA VAL A 179 -22.78 0.09 12.99
C VAL A 179 -23.93 0.12 11.98
N SER A 180 -24.40 1.32 11.62
CA SER A 180 -25.54 1.48 10.70
C SER A 180 -25.20 0.99 9.29
N ARG A 181 -24.00 1.29 8.81
CA ARG A 181 -23.53 0.93 7.48
C ARG A 181 -23.32 -0.57 7.35
N ALA A 182 -22.65 -1.20 8.32
CA ALA A 182 -22.51 -2.65 8.38
C ALA A 182 -23.89 -3.35 8.41
N GLY A 183 -24.82 -2.83 9.22
CA GLY A 183 -26.18 -3.34 9.29
C GLY A 183 -26.95 -3.25 7.97
N LEU A 184 -26.80 -2.15 7.22
CA LEU A 184 -27.42 -1.99 5.90
C LEU A 184 -26.80 -2.93 4.86
N LEU A 185 -25.48 -3.07 4.83
CA LEU A 185 -24.79 -4.01 3.93
C LEU A 185 -25.24 -5.46 4.20
N GLY A 186 -25.37 -5.85 5.47
CA GLY A 186 -25.88 -7.16 5.86
C GLY A 186 -27.35 -7.40 5.46
N GLN A 187 -28.20 -6.36 5.56
CA GLN A 187 -29.59 -6.44 5.09
C GLN A 187 -29.68 -6.57 3.57
N ILE A 188 -28.88 -5.81 2.82
CA ILE A 188 -28.80 -5.93 1.36
C ILE A 188 -28.36 -7.35 0.99
N ALA A 189 -27.30 -7.86 1.62
CA ALA A 189 -26.81 -9.22 1.41
C ALA A 189 -27.86 -10.31 1.70
N ALA A 190 -28.75 -10.08 2.66
CA ALA A 190 -29.84 -11.01 2.99
C ALA A 190 -31.03 -10.92 2.01
N ALA A 191 -31.26 -9.74 1.42
CA ALA A 191 -32.38 -9.49 0.52
C ALA A 191 -32.07 -9.82 -0.96
N VAL A 192 -30.81 -9.86 -1.36
CA VAL A 192 -30.42 -10.28 -2.71
C VAL A 192 -30.57 -11.80 -2.90
N THR A 193 -31.05 -12.19 -4.07
CA THR A 193 -31.28 -13.61 -4.43
C THR A 193 -30.13 -14.23 -5.19
N SER A 194 -29.31 -13.41 -5.85
CA SER A 194 -28.10 -13.83 -6.56
C SER A 194 -27.00 -14.19 -5.56
N LYS A 195 -26.34 -15.34 -5.79
CA LYS A 195 -25.23 -15.80 -4.95
C LYS A 195 -24.03 -14.87 -5.11
N GLU A 196 -23.76 -14.43 -6.33
CA GLU A 196 -22.69 -13.52 -6.70
C GLU A 196 -22.89 -12.16 -6.02
N ASP A 197 -24.10 -11.60 -6.08
CA ASP A 197 -24.42 -10.32 -5.43
C ASP A 197 -24.31 -10.46 -3.91
N ARG A 198 -24.86 -11.52 -3.32
CA ARG A 198 -24.71 -11.78 -1.87
C ARG A 198 -23.24 -11.85 -1.47
N THR A 199 -22.40 -12.47 -2.31
CA THR A 199 -20.96 -12.59 -2.05
C THR A 199 -20.27 -11.23 -2.08
N LEU A 200 -20.61 -10.39 -3.07
CA LEU A 200 -20.09 -9.03 -3.16
C LEU A 200 -20.44 -8.19 -1.93
N TRP A 201 -21.71 -8.17 -1.52
CA TRP A 201 -22.18 -7.38 -0.38
C TRP A 201 -21.61 -7.85 0.94
N LEU A 202 -21.51 -9.17 1.16
CA LEU A 202 -20.89 -9.70 2.38
C LEU A 202 -19.39 -9.44 2.43
N ARG A 203 -18.67 -9.53 1.31
CA ARG A 203 -17.24 -9.16 1.26
C ARG A 203 -17.04 -7.69 1.66
N GLN A 204 -17.83 -6.80 1.09
CA GLN A 204 -17.79 -5.39 1.44
C GLN A 204 -18.12 -5.14 2.91
N GLN A 205 -19.14 -5.81 3.46
CA GLN A 205 -19.46 -5.73 4.88
C GLN A 205 -18.28 -6.17 5.74
N ILE A 206 -17.66 -7.31 5.43
CA ILE A 206 -16.52 -7.86 6.17
C ILE A 206 -15.32 -6.90 6.14
N GLU A 207 -14.95 -6.40 4.96
CA GLU A 207 -13.83 -5.46 4.80
C GLU A 207 -14.07 -4.18 5.58
N PHE A 208 -15.29 -3.63 5.46
CA PHE A 208 -15.67 -2.42 6.16
C PHE A 208 -15.61 -2.60 7.69
N ILE A 209 -16.17 -3.70 8.21
CA ILE A 209 -16.09 -4.01 9.65
C ILE A 209 -14.63 -4.17 10.07
N ALA A 210 -13.82 -4.90 9.30
CA ALA A 210 -12.42 -5.13 9.63
C ALA A 210 -11.64 -3.82 9.72
N VAL A 211 -11.79 -2.91 8.75
CA VAL A 211 -11.16 -1.58 8.79
C VAL A 211 -11.65 -0.78 10.00
N ALA A 212 -12.95 -0.75 10.25
CA ALA A 212 -13.52 0.00 11.38
C ALA A 212 -13.02 -0.52 12.74
N VAL A 213 -12.87 -1.83 12.90
CA VAL A 213 -12.28 -2.47 14.09
C VAL A 213 -10.80 -2.10 14.23
N GLN A 214 -10.02 -2.07 13.14
CA GLN A 214 -8.60 -1.66 13.21
C GLN A 214 -8.43 -0.21 13.67
N MET A 215 -9.37 0.66 13.33
CA MET A 215 -9.38 2.07 13.75
C MET A 215 -9.98 2.29 15.14
N ASP A 216 -10.34 1.23 15.88
CA ASP A 216 -11.03 1.31 17.18
C ASP A 216 -12.38 2.09 17.12
N SER A 217 -12.97 2.15 15.93
CA SER A 217 -14.20 2.89 15.59
C SER A 217 -15.43 1.99 15.43
N TYR A 218 -15.30 0.72 15.81
CA TYR A 218 -16.41 -0.23 15.85
C TYR A 218 -16.21 -1.32 16.92
N PRO A 219 -16.51 -1.02 18.21
CA PRO A 219 -16.21 -1.94 19.33
C PRO A 219 -16.85 -3.34 19.22
N ASN A 220 -18.02 -3.44 18.60
CA ASN A 220 -18.73 -4.72 18.44
C ASN A 220 -18.39 -5.45 17.13
N GLY A 221 -17.58 -4.84 16.25
CA GLY A 221 -17.30 -5.37 14.92
C GLY A 221 -16.62 -6.75 14.95
N GLU A 222 -15.73 -6.99 15.91
CA GLU A 222 -15.08 -8.30 16.07
C GLU A 222 -16.11 -9.41 16.38
N GLN A 223 -17.09 -9.12 17.24
CA GLN A 223 -18.18 -10.05 17.56
C GLN A 223 -19.09 -10.29 16.35
N GLU A 224 -19.35 -9.27 15.54
CA GLU A 224 -20.14 -9.40 14.31
C GLU A 224 -19.44 -10.31 13.28
N LEU A 225 -18.12 -10.16 13.09
CA LEU A 225 -17.35 -11.04 12.22
C LEU A 225 -17.36 -12.50 12.71
N VAL A 226 -17.33 -12.74 14.03
CA VAL A 226 -17.48 -14.08 14.60
C VAL A 226 -18.84 -14.69 14.24
N GLN A 227 -19.91 -13.93 14.42
CA GLN A 227 -21.27 -14.39 14.11
C GLN A 227 -21.44 -14.66 12.61
N LEU A 228 -20.86 -13.82 11.77
CA LEU A 228 -20.87 -14.01 10.33
C LEU A 228 -20.12 -15.27 9.92
N GLU A 229 -18.92 -15.51 10.48
CA GLU A 229 -18.18 -16.74 10.27
C GLU A 229 -19.00 -17.98 10.66
N ASP A 230 -19.62 -17.98 11.84
CA ASP A 230 -20.45 -19.10 12.32
C ASP A 230 -21.71 -19.32 11.48
N SER A 231 -22.23 -18.26 10.85
CA SER A 231 -23.30 -18.36 9.86
C SER A 231 -22.81 -19.01 8.57
N LEU A 232 -21.69 -18.53 8.01
CA LEU A 232 -21.12 -19.00 6.75
C LEU A 232 -20.66 -20.47 6.83
N LYS A 233 -20.18 -20.93 8.00
CA LYS A 233 -19.84 -22.35 8.24
C LYS A 233 -21.00 -23.32 7.97
N LYS A 234 -22.26 -22.87 8.09
CA LYS A 234 -23.44 -23.73 7.94
C LYS A 234 -23.72 -24.09 6.48
N ASN A 235 -23.15 -23.36 5.52
CA ASN A 235 -23.43 -23.53 4.11
C ASN A 235 -22.14 -23.76 3.30
N PRO A 236 -21.91 -24.96 2.73
CA PRO A 236 -20.75 -25.23 1.89
C PRO A 236 -20.63 -24.30 0.67
N ALA A 237 -21.73 -23.73 0.18
CA ALA A 237 -21.72 -22.78 -0.93
C ALA A 237 -20.98 -21.47 -0.61
N ASP A 238 -20.81 -21.17 0.68
CA ASP A 238 -20.16 -19.96 1.20
C ASP A 238 -18.67 -20.19 1.53
N ALA A 239 -18.06 -21.30 1.11
CA ALA A 239 -16.67 -21.64 1.45
C ALA A 239 -15.65 -20.53 1.13
N ASP A 240 -15.87 -19.79 0.03
CA ASP A 240 -15.04 -18.67 -0.38
C ASP A 240 -15.14 -17.49 0.61
N LEU A 241 -16.37 -17.04 0.90
CA LEU A 241 -16.66 -16.03 1.93
C LEU A 241 -16.19 -16.45 3.33
N LEU A 242 -16.34 -17.73 3.68
CA LEU A 242 -15.88 -18.28 4.94
C LEU A 242 -14.36 -18.14 5.06
N SER A 243 -13.63 -18.52 4.01
CA SER A 243 -12.17 -18.34 4.01
C SER A 243 -11.78 -16.86 4.09
N PHE A 244 -12.57 -15.99 3.47
CA PHE A 244 -12.34 -14.55 3.49
C PHE A 244 -12.51 -13.96 4.90
N VAL A 245 -13.64 -14.22 5.57
CA VAL A 245 -13.88 -13.70 6.94
C VAL A 245 -12.88 -14.27 7.94
N VAL A 246 -12.53 -15.55 7.82
CA VAL A 246 -11.51 -16.18 8.67
C VAL A 246 -10.18 -15.47 8.51
N PHE A 247 -9.75 -15.20 7.27
CA PHE A 247 -8.51 -14.49 7.01
C PHE A 247 -8.50 -13.08 7.60
N GLN A 248 -9.58 -12.32 7.40
CA GLN A 248 -9.71 -10.96 7.96
C GLN A 248 -9.65 -10.98 9.49
N ARG A 249 -10.37 -11.89 10.15
CA ARG A 249 -10.32 -12.05 11.60
C ARG A 249 -8.93 -12.43 12.10
N MET A 250 -8.23 -13.29 11.38
CA MET A 250 -6.86 -13.70 11.72
C MET A 250 -5.92 -12.48 11.73
N LEU A 251 -6.03 -11.60 10.72
CA LEU A 251 -5.26 -10.36 10.64
C LEU A 251 -5.59 -9.39 11.79
N LEU A 252 -6.88 -9.21 12.09
CA LEU A 252 -7.32 -8.38 13.22
C LEU A 252 -6.75 -8.88 14.56
N GLY A 253 -6.84 -10.19 14.78
CA GLY A 253 -6.31 -10.84 15.98
C GLY A 253 -4.81 -10.66 16.12
N TYR A 254 -4.07 -10.83 15.02
CA TYR A 254 -2.62 -10.60 14.99
C TYR A 254 -2.26 -9.15 15.30
N ASN A 255 -2.91 -8.18 14.65
CA ASN A 255 -2.66 -6.76 14.87
C ASN A 255 -2.95 -6.35 16.32
N SER A 256 -4.08 -6.81 16.88
CA SER A 256 -4.46 -6.57 18.28
C SER A 256 -3.43 -7.18 19.25
N ALA A 257 -2.97 -8.39 18.99
CA ALA A 257 -1.94 -9.05 19.79
C ALA A 257 -0.60 -8.32 19.70
N LEU A 258 -0.21 -7.85 18.51
CA LEU A 258 1.05 -7.14 18.28
C LEU A 258 1.07 -5.76 18.97
N GLN A 259 -0.05 -5.03 18.96
CA GLN A 259 -0.18 -3.74 19.67
C GLN A 259 -0.05 -3.90 21.18
N LYS A 260 -0.55 -5.00 21.74
CA LYS A 260 -0.46 -5.32 23.16
C LYS A 260 0.88 -5.99 23.54
N ALA A 261 1.71 -6.34 22.56
CA ALA A 261 2.93 -7.10 22.79
C ALA A 261 4.07 -6.22 23.35
N ASN A 262 4.71 -6.72 24.40
CA ASN A 262 5.95 -6.20 24.96
C ASN A 262 7.16 -7.04 24.46
N ALA A 263 8.37 -6.65 24.87
CA ALA A 263 9.60 -7.34 24.42
C ALA A 263 9.65 -8.84 24.78
N GLN A 264 8.94 -9.29 25.82
CA GLN A 264 8.98 -10.67 26.29
C GLN A 264 8.00 -11.59 25.53
N ASN A 265 6.86 -11.07 25.09
CA ASN A 265 5.82 -11.88 24.41
C ASN A 265 5.73 -11.64 22.89
N ARG A 266 6.43 -10.64 22.36
CA ARG A 266 6.41 -10.32 20.91
C ARG A 266 6.85 -11.50 20.04
N GLN A 267 7.83 -12.27 20.47
CA GLN A 267 8.27 -13.47 19.76
C GLN A 267 7.14 -14.52 19.70
N GLN A 268 6.46 -14.76 20.82
CA GLN A 268 5.35 -15.72 20.86
C GLN A 268 4.19 -15.29 19.93
N VAL A 269 3.84 -14.00 19.93
CA VAL A 269 2.82 -13.45 19.03
C VAL A 269 3.18 -13.69 17.56
N GLN A 270 4.45 -13.54 17.19
CA GLN A 270 4.93 -13.85 15.84
C GLN A 270 4.86 -15.35 15.53
N GLU A 271 5.26 -16.23 16.46
CA GLU A 271 5.19 -17.68 16.26
C GLU A 271 3.75 -18.17 16.09
N ASP A 272 2.82 -17.64 16.87
CA ASP A 272 1.39 -17.99 16.77
C ASP A 272 0.77 -17.47 15.47
N TRP A 273 1.23 -16.32 14.98
CA TRP A 273 0.86 -15.80 13.67
C TRP A 273 1.30 -16.72 12.54
N LEU A 274 2.55 -17.19 12.56
CA LEU A 274 3.07 -18.11 11.52
C LEU A 274 2.29 -19.43 11.49
N LYS A 275 1.97 -20.00 12.67
CA LYS A 275 1.12 -21.19 12.76
C LYS A 275 -0.27 -20.94 12.20
N SER A 276 -0.83 -19.75 12.43
CA SER A 276 -2.16 -19.39 11.93
C SER A 276 -2.17 -19.26 10.41
N LEU A 277 -1.14 -18.63 9.82
CA LEU A 277 -0.97 -18.55 8.37
C LEU A 277 -0.85 -19.92 7.71
N GLU A 278 -0.04 -20.81 8.26
CA GLU A 278 0.12 -22.19 7.76
C GLU A 278 -1.18 -22.98 7.88
N ALA A 279 -1.85 -22.90 9.03
CA ALA A 279 -3.13 -23.56 9.26
C ALA A 279 -4.20 -23.07 8.28
N PHE A 280 -4.27 -21.76 8.05
CA PHE A 280 -5.20 -21.16 7.09
C PHE A 280 -4.97 -21.68 5.67
N ALA A 281 -3.73 -21.64 5.17
CA ALA A 281 -3.41 -22.12 3.83
C ALA A 281 -3.61 -23.63 3.64
N THR A 282 -3.53 -24.40 4.74
CA THR A 282 -3.81 -25.83 4.76
C THR A 282 -5.31 -26.11 4.76
N GLN A 283 -6.07 -25.39 5.59
CA GLN A 283 -7.51 -25.56 5.73
C GLN A 283 -8.30 -25.02 4.54
N TYR A 284 -7.84 -23.91 3.95
CA TYR A 284 -8.50 -23.22 2.84
C TYR A 284 -7.61 -23.15 1.60
N PRO A 285 -7.20 -24.30 1.03
CA PRO A 285 -6.21 -24.35 -0.05
C PRO A 285 -6.70 -23.72 -1.37
N ASN A 286 -8.00 -23.52 -1.54
CA ASN A 286 -8.61 -22.92 -2.73
C ASN A 286 -9.01 -21.45 -2.50
N SER A 287 -8.74 -20.89 -1.32
CA SER A 287 -9.02 -19.48 -1.03
C SER A 287 -8.14 -18.57 -1.89
N SER A 288 -8.70 -17.45 -2.35
CA SER A 288 -7.92 -16.39 -2.99
C SER A 288 -6.80 -15.86 -2.08
N ASN A 289 -6.97 -15.95 -0.76
CA ASN A 289 -6.01 -15.44 0.23
C ASN A 289 -4.96 -16.48 0.65
N ALA A 290 -5.11 -17.75 0.27
CA ALA A 290 -4.15 -18.79 0.61
C ALA A 290 -2.72 -18.52 0.06
N PRO A 291 -2.53 -18.09 -1.20
CA PRO A 291 -1.21 -17.67 -1.68
C PRO A 291 -0.61 -16.53 -0.87
N ASP A 292 -1.40 -15.53 -0.48
CA ASP A 292 -0.93 -14.38 0.28
C ASP A 292 -0.57 -14.75 1.72
N ALA A 293 -1.35 -15.65 2.34
CA ALA A 293 -1.04 -16.19 3.66
C ALA A 293 0.32 -16.90 3.67
N LEU A 294 0.59 -17.74 2.66
CA LEU A 294 1.88 -18.40 2.53
C LEU A 294 3.01 -17.41 2.20
N LEU A 295 2.72 -16.36 1.43
CA LEU A 295 3.72 -15.33 1.12
C LEU A 295 4.15 -14.60 2.39
N GLN A 296 3.20 -14.20 3.23
CA GLN A 296 3.50 -13.56 4.53
C GLN A 296 4.29 -14.50 5.46
N LEU A 297 3.96 -15.79 5.45
CA LEU A 297 4.69 -16.82 6.19
C LEU A 297 6.16 -16.92 5.71
N ALA A 298 6.37 -17.02 4.39
CA ALA A 298 7.70 -17.10 3.80
C ALA A 298 8.55 -15.86 4.09
N ILE A 299 7.97 -14.67 3.90
CA ILE A 299 8.61 -13.38 4.17
C ILE A 299 9.02 -13.27 5.64
N THR A 300 8.15 -13.68 6.57
CA THR A 300 8.47 -13.60 8.00
C THR A 300 9.60 -14.57 8.38
N HIS A 301 9.61 -15.79 7.82
CA HIS A 301 10.76 -16.69 7.98
C HIS A 301 12.06 -16.07 7.44
N GLU A 302 11.99 -15.38 6.31
CA GLU A 302 13.15 -14.70 5.74
C GLU A 302 13.67 -13.58 6.64
N PHE A 303 12.79 -12.72 7.15
CA PHE A 303 13.16 -11.65 8.10
C PHE A 303 13.77 -12.18 9.40
N ASN A 304 13.31 -13.35 9.86
CA ASN A 304 13.84 -14.01 11.05
C ASN A 304 15.16 -14.75 10.81
N GLY A 305 15.75 -14.65 9.61
CA GLY A 305 16.99 -15.32 9.24
C GLY A 305 16.84 -16.81 8.93
N ASN A 306 15.62 -17.32 8.88
CA ASN A 306 15.31 -18.73 8.60
C ASN A 306 15.19 -18.98 7.08
N GLY A 307 16.27 -18.72 6.35
CA GLY A 307 16.29 -18.78 4.88
C GLY A 307 15.86 -20.12 4.28
N THR A 308 16.15 -21.24 4.95
CA THR A 308 15.73 -22.58 4.49
C THR A 308 14.20 -22.73 4.54
N GLU A 309 13.56 -22.32 5.63
CA GLU A 309 12.09 -22.36 5.74
C GLU A 309 11.43 -21.37 4.79
N ALA A 310 12.01 -20.17 4.62
CA ALA A 310 11.52 -19.21 3.65
C ALA A 310 11.52 -19.80 2.23
N GLN A 311 12.62 -20.44 1.81
CA GLN A 311 12.71 -21.08 0.50
C GLN A 311 11.68 -22.20 0.32
N LYS A 312 11.47 -23.04 1.34
CA LYS A 312 10.44 -24.09 1.32
C LYS A 312 9.05 -23.50 1.05
N TRP A 313 8.68 -22.43 1.75
CA TRP A 313 7.37 -21.80 1.57
C TRP A 313 7.25 -21.07 0.23
N TYR A 314 8.29 -20.37 -0.24
CA TYR A 314 8.27 -19.79 -1.58
C TYR A 314 8.11 -20.86 -2.67
N GLN A 315 8.79 -22.01 -2.55
CA GLN A 315 8.62 -23.14 -3.47
C GLN A 315 7.19 -23.72 -3.43
N ALA A 316 6.60 -23.82 -2.23
CA ALA A 316 5.22 -24.29 -2.07
C ALA A 316 4.22 -23.36 -2.78
N ILE A 317 4.40 -22.02 -2.68
CA ILE A 317 3.57 -21.04 -3.38
C ILE A 317 3.68 -21.24 -4.89
N ILE A 318 4.89 -21.35 -5.42
CA ILE A 318 5.13 -21.52 -6.85
C ILE A 318 4.53 -22.82 -7.37
N GLY A 319 4.67 -23.91 -6.62
CA GLY A 319 4.15 -25.22 -7.01
C GLY A 319 2.62 -25.29 -7.00
N LYS A 320 1.96 -24.62 -6.05
CA LYS A 320 0.52 -24.74 -5.84
C LYS A 320 -0.31 -23.60 -6.45
N TYR A 321 0.27 -22.40 -6.53
CA TYR A 321 -0.42 -21.17 -6.95
C TYR A 321 0.34 -20.45 -8.07
N ALA A 322 0.87 -21.19 -9.06
CA ALA A 322 1.81 -20.67 -10.06
C ALA A 322 1.40 -19.36 -10.77
N SER A 323 0.10 -19.13 -10.95
CA SER A 323 -0.49 -17.95 -11.61
C SER A 323 -0.82 -16.78 -10.69
N SER A 324 -0.59 -16.89 -9.38
CA SER A 324 -0.86 -15.79 -8.44
C SER A 324 0.28 -14.77 -8.39
N ASP A 325 -0.02 -13.55 -7.97
CA ASP A 325 0.98 -12.50 -7.74
C ASP A 325 1.96 -12.90 -6.64
N ALA A 326 1.48 -13.61 -5.60
CA ALA A 326 2.33 -14.21 -4.59
C ALA A 326 3.36 -15.18 -5.19
N ALA A 327 3.00 -15.96 -6.21
CA ALA A 327 3.96 -16.82 -6.90
C ALA A 327 4.98 -16.03 -7.72
N ALA A 328 4.61 -14.89 -8.30
CA ALA A 328 5.57 -14.01 -8.96
C ALA A 328 6.61 -13.47 -7.98
N ARG A 329 6.16 -12.98 -6.82
CA ARG A 329 7.04 -12.53 -5.72
C ARG A 329 7.89 -13.66 -5.16
N ALA A 330 7.30 -14.84 -4.95
CA ALA A 330 8.02 -16.02 -4.46
C ALA A 330 9.12 -16.46 -5.43
N ARG A 331 8.90 -16.41 -6.75
CA ARG A 331 9.95 -16.66 -7.76
C ARG A 331 11.10 -15.68 -7.62
N GLY A 332 10.80 -14.39 -7.46
CA GLY A 332 11.81 -13.37 -7.26
C GLY A 332 12.61 -13.56 -5.97
N ALA A 333 11.93 -13.89 -4.87
CA ALA A 333 12.57 -14.11 -3.57
C ALA A 333 13.48 -15.35 -3.60
N LEU A 334 13.04 -16.47 -4.21
CA LEU A 334 13.91 -17.64 -4.42
C LEU A 334 15.11 -17.31 -5.30
N ARG A 335 14.91 -16.55 -6.38
CA ARG A 335 16.00 -16.10 -7.23
C ARG A 335 17.02 -15.31 -6.43
N ARG A 336 16.59 -14.34 -5.60
CA ARG A 336 17.47 -13.56 -4.72
C ARG A 336 18.21 -14.45 -3.71
N LEU A 337 17.48 -15.31 -3.00
CA LEU A 337 18.05 -16.15 -1.93
C LEU A 337 19.08 -17.16 -2.44
N THR A 338 18.97 -17.56 -3.71
CA THR A 338 19.91 -18.50 -4.37
C THR A 338 20.92 -17.81 -5.28
N LEU A 339 20.92 -16.47 -5.33
CA LEU A 339 21.67 -15.68 -6.31
C LEU A 339 23.19 -15.74 -6.12
N LYS A 340 23.67 -16.03 -4.90
CA LYS A 340 25.10 -16.13 -4.61
C LYS A 340 25.77 -17.21 -5.48
N GLY A 341 26.85 -16.84 -6.16
CA GLY A 341 27.58 -17.71 -7.09
C GLY A 341 26.98 -17.78 -8.49
N GLN A 342 25.84 -17.12 -8.74
CA GLN A 342 25.20 -17.08 -10.06
C GLN A 342 25.53 -15.78 -10.80
N ARG A 343 25.45 -15.83 -12.13
CA ARG A 343 25.50 -14.62 -12.95
C ARG A 343 24.15 -13.91 -12.90
N ILE A 344 24.16 -12.62 -12.60
CA ILE A 344 22.96 -11.80 -12.61
C ILE A 344 22.72 -11.19 -13.99
N GLN A 345 21.45 -11.17 -14.40
CA GLN A 345 20.97 -10.33 -15.49
C GLN A 345 20.01 -9.33 -14.89
N LEU A 346 20.26 -8.05 -15.15
CA LEU A 346 19.37 -6.95 -14.78
C LEU A 346 19.55 -5.87 -15.85
N ALA A 347 18.44 -5.52 -16.46
CA ALA A 347 18.33 -4.33 -17.30
C ALA A 347 17.04 -3.62 -16.92
N GLY A 348 16.91 -2.34 -17.21
CA GLY A 348 15.68 -1.59 -16.98
C GLY A 348 15.75 -0.18 -17.52
N ASN A 349 14.64 0.54 -17.45
CA ASN A 349 14.58 1.93 -17.91
C ASN A 349 15.46 2.81 -17.01
N SER A 350 16.32 3.63 -17.63
CA SER A 350 17.17 4.55 -16.88
C SER A 350 16.41 5.84 -16.55
N LEU A 351 16.63 6.37 -15.34
CA LEU A 351 16.12 7.70 -14.96
C LEU A 351 16.61 8.82 -15.90
N SER A 352 17.77 8.67 -16.53
CA SER A 352 18.28 9.63 -17.51
C SER A 352 17.79 9.39 -18.95
N GLY A 353 16.84 8.47 -19.13
CA GLY A 353 16.36 8.01 -20.43
C GLY A 353 17.18 6.86 -21.01
N GLY A 354 16.55 6.05 -21.86
CA GLY A 354 17.13 4.84 -22.44
C GLY A 354 17.11 3.63 -21.51
N THR A 355 17.86 2.60 -21.87
CA THR A 355 17.95 1.34 -21.11
C THR A 355 19.30 1.25 -20.42
N LEU A 356 19.29 1.01 -19.11
CA LEU A 356 20.48 0.63 -18.35
C LEU A 356 20.55 -0.90 -18.28
N ASP A 357 21.70 -1.48 -18.60
CA ASP A 357 21.91 -2.93 -18.59
C ASP A 357 23.22 -3.28 -17.88
N LEU A 358 23.16 -4.19 -16.91
CA LEU A 358 24.34 -4.65 -16.17
C LEU A 358 25.42 -5.25 -17.06
N ARG A 359 25.07 -5.77 -18.25
CA ARG A 359 26.04 -6.30 -19.21
C ARG A 359 27.02 -5.23 -19.69
N ALA A 360 26.67 -3.95 -19.63
CA ALA A 360 27.58 -2.85 -19.95
C ALA A 360 28.73 -2.68 -18.93
N TYR A 361 28.63 -3.32 -17.76
CA TYR A 361 29.60 -3.22 -16.66
C TYR A 361 30.43 -4.49 -16.47
N GLN A 362 30.55 -5.32 -17.52
CA GLN A 362 31.48 -6.46 -17.49
C GLN A 362 32.91 -6.01 -17.19
N ASN A 363 33.67 -6.86 -16.49
CA ASN A 363 35.03 -6.58 -16.00
C ASN A 363 35.12 -5.52 -14.90
N LYS A 364 33.99 -5.00 -14.39
CA LYS A 364 33.94 -4.16 -13.20
C LYS A 364 33.36 -4.94 -12.01
N VAL A 365 33.76 -4.56 -10.80
CA VAL A 365 33.03 -4.92 -9.58
C VAL A 365 31.82 -4.00 -9.51
N VAL A 366 30.62 -4.55 -9.37
CA VAL A 366 29.38 -3.76 -9.40
C VAL A 366 28.59 -3.95 -8.11
N ALA A 367 28.16 -2.87 -7.48
CA ALA A 367 27.14 -2.90 -6.45
C ALA A 367 25.80 -2.44 -7.02
N VAL A 368 24.79 -3.31 -7.01
CA VAL A 368 23.40 -2.94 -7.34
C VAL A 368 22.69 -2.61 -6.04
N ILE A 369 22.18 -1.39 -5.90
CA ILE A 369 21.55 -0.91 -4.67
C ILE A 369 20.08 -0.63 -4.96
N PHE A 370 19.19 -1.44 -4.41
CA PHE A 370 17.77 -1.12 -4.36
C PHE A 370 17.54 -0.12 -3.23
N TRP A 371 16.94 1.03 -3.54
CA TRP A 371 16.74 2.11 -2.58
C TRP A 371 15.51 2.95 -2.92
N ALA A 372 15.11 3.80 -1.98
CA ALA A 372 14.08 4.82 -2.18
C ALA A 372 14.40 6.07 -1.36
N THR A 373 13.84 7.22 -1.72
CA THR A 373 14.07 8.49 -1.01
C THR A 373 13.48 8.49 0.40
N TRP A 374 12.40 7.73 0.63
CA TRP A 374 11.77 7.54 1.95
C TRP A 374 12.45 6.47 2.81
N CYS A 375 13.44 5.75 2.27
CA CYS A 375 14.18 4.73 3.02
C CYS A 375 15.27 5.40 3.88
N THR A 376 14.97 5.62 5.17
CA THR A 376 15.90 6.26 6.10
C THR A 376 17.29 5.63 6.11
N PRO A 377 17.46 4.30 6.23
CA PRO A 377 18.79 3.69 6.20
C PRO A 377 19.52 3.96 4.89
N CYS A 378 18.82 3.94 3.75
CA CYS A 378 19.40 4.25 2.44
C CYS A 378 19.99 5.67 2.40
N THR A 379 19.27 6.66 2.95
CA THR A 379 19.73 8.06 3.00
C THR A 379 20.88 8.28 3.99
N GLN A 380 20.90 7.54 5.10
CA GLN A 380 21.98 7.59 6.10
C GLN A 380 23.26 6.94 5.59
N ASP A 381 23.14 5.90 4.78
CA ASP A 381 24.26 5.18 4.17
C ASP A 381 24.86 5.91 2.96
N LEU A 382 24.10 6.81 2.32
CA LEU A 382 24.50 7.48 1.09
C LEU A 382 25.89 8.15 1.15
N PRO A 383 26.27 8.92 2.19
CA PRO A 383 27.61 9.53 2.26
C PRO A 383 28.74 8.49 2.28
N GLN A 384 28.52 7.36 2.95
CA GLN A 384 29.50 6.28 3.06
C GLN A 384 29.66 5.55 1.72
N VAL A 385 28.55 5.34 1.02
CA VAL A 385 28.54 4.75 -0.34
C VAL A 385 29.22 5.68 -1.34
N GLN A 386 28.98 7.00 -1.26
CA GLN A 386 29.65 7.99 -2.11
C GLN A 386 31.16 8.00 -1.90
N GLU A 387 31.62 7.92 -0.65
CA GLU A 387 33.05 7.86 -0.35
C GLU A 387 33.71 6.59 -0.88
N LEU A 388 33.03 5.44 -0.74
CA LEU A 388 33.50 4.17 -1.31
C LEU A 388 33.61 4.27 -2.84
N TYR A 389 32.57 4.82 -3.48
CA TYR A 389 32.56 5.02 -4.92
C TYR A 389 33.71 5.92 -5.39
N ARG A 390 33.88 7.10 -4.76
CA ARG A 390 34.96 8.04 -5.07
C ARG A 390 36.34 7.40 -4.98
N THR A 391 36.54 6.51 -4.01
CA THR A 391 37.81 5.82 -3.77
C THR A 391 38.13 4.77 -4.85
N TYR A 392 37.13 3.99 -5.27
CA TYR A 392 37.35 2.80 -6.08
C TYR A 392 36.83 2.89 -7.53
N GLN A 393 36.06 3.91 -7.90
CA GLN A 393 35.48 4.04 -9.25
C GLN A 393 36.55 3.91 -10.34
N ARG A 394 37.68 4.61 -10.17
CA ARG A 394 38.82 4.58 -11.12
C ARG A 394 39.57 3.25 -11.15
N GLN A 395 39.35 2.37 -10.17
CA GLN A 395 39.98 1.06 -10.06
C GLN A 395 39.11 -0.05 -10.65
N GLY A 396 37.92 0.28 -11.20
CA GLY A 396 37.00 -0.68 -11.78
C GLY A 396 35.80 -1.04 -10.89
N PHE A 397 35.46 -0.20 -9.92
CA PHE A 397 34.21 -0.31 -9.16
C PHE A 397 33.10 0.54 -9.78
N GLU A 398 31.87 0.01 -9.81
CA GLU A 398 30.69 0.73 -10.27
C GLU A 398 29.50 0.52 -9.31
N ILE A 399 28.59 1.48 -9.29
CA ILE A 399 27.30 1.35 -8.61
C ILE A 399 26.18 1.47 -9.64
N VAL A 400 25.13 0.68 -9.48
CA VAL A 400 23.87 0.85 -10.21
C VAL A 400 22.74 0.94 -9.19
N GLY A 401 22.06 2.08 -9.15
CA GLY A 401 20.88 2.24 -8.31
C GLY A 401 19.66 1.61 -8.97
N VAL A 402 18.79 0.97 -8.20
CA VAL A 402 17.42 0.64 -8.61
C VAL A 402 16.51 1.38 -7.66
N ASN A 403 15.86 2.44 -8.17
CA ASN A 403 14.99 3.26 -7.36
C ASN A 403 13.58 2.67 -7.32
N LEU A 404 13.01 2.54 -6.12
CA LEU A 404 11.68 1.99 -5.87
C LEU A 404 10.74 3.02 -5.23
N ASP A 405 10.94 4.32 -5.50
CA ASP A 405 9.95 5.32 -5.11
C ASP A 405 8.67 5.17 -5.94
N ALA A 406 7.54 5.59 -5.37
CA ALA A 406 6.27 5.62 -6.08
C ALA A 406 6.32 6.60 -7.27
N PRO A 407 5.48 6.40 -8.30
CA PRO A 407 5.29 7.37 -9.38
C PRO A 407 5.08 8.79 -8.84
N GLY A 408 5.76 9.76 -9.45
CA GLY A 408 5.69 11.18 -9.06
C GLY A 408 6.64 11.59 -7.92
N ALA A 409 7.36 10.67 -7.30
CA ALA A 409 8.40 11.04 -6.33
C ALA A 409 9.53 11.85 -7.00
N PRO A 410 10.10 12.88 -6.32
CA PRO A 410 11.10 13.78 -6.90
C PRO A 410 12.51 13.14 -6.94
N VAL A 411 12.63 11.92 -7.45
CA VAL A 411 13.87 11.11 -7.43
C VAL A 411 15.01 11.82 -8.16
N ALA A 412 14.74 12.40 -9.34
CA ALA A 412 15.75 13.11 -10.12
C ALA A 412 16.30 14.34 -9.36
N GLN A 413 15.42 15.07 -8.66
CA GLN A 413 15.81 16.20 -7.82
C GLN A 413 16.64 15.72 -6.62
N TYR A 414 16.25 14.63 -5.97
CA TYR A 414 17.02 14.03 -4.88
C TYR A 414 18.43 13.64 -5.33
N ILE A 415 18.56 12.97 -6.48
CA ILE A 415 19.84 12.58 -7.08
C ILE A 415 20.71 13.81 -7.35
N GLN A 416 20.13 14.88 -7.91
CA GLN A 416 20.85 16.11 -8.22
C GLN A 416 21.32 16.83 -6.95
N GLN A 417 20.43 16.99 -5.96
CA GLN A 417 20.73 17.68 -4.70
C GLN A 417 21.80 16.96 -3.89
N ASN A 418 21.71 15.63 -3.81
CA ASN A 418 22.66 14.80 -3.08
C ASN A 418 23.89 14.41 -3.91
N LYS A 419 23.99 14.89 -5.17
CA LYS A 419 25.10 14.64 -6.09
C LYS A 419 25.42 13.16 -6.24
N VAL A 420 24.38 12.33 -6.42
CA VAL A 420 24.53 10.88 -6.57
C VAL A 420 25.05 10.58 -7.99
N PRO A 421 26.32 10.13 -8.14
CA PRO A 421 27.00 10.18 -9.44
C PRO A 421 26.76 8.96 -10.34
N TRP A 422 26.19 7.88 -9.79
CA TRP A 422 25.97 6.63 -10.53
C TRP A 422 24.61 6.59 -11.24
N PRO A 423 24.47 5.76 -12.28
CA PRO A 423 23.21 5.63 -13.00
C PRO A 423 22.17 4.83 -12.21
N HIS A 424 20.90 5.08 -12.55
CA HIS A 424 19.75 4.54 -11.85
C HIS A 424 18.76 3.92 -12.82
N ILE A 425 18.27 2.72 -12.49
CA ILE A 425 17.06 2.12 -13.04
C ILE A 425 15.87 2.67 -12.27
N TYR A 426 14.81 3.00 -12.98
CA TYR A 426 13.50 3.33 -12.41
C TYR A 426 12.41 2.80 -13.32
N GLU A 427 11.52 2.01 -12.74
CA GLU A 427 10.30 1.52 -13.38
C GLU A 427 9.16 1.75 -12.38
N GLU A 428 8.01 2.17 -12.90
CA GLU A 428 6.85 2.51 -12.09
C GLU A 428 6.36 1.30 -11.27
N GLY A 429 5.71 1.59 -10.14
CA GLY A 429 5.14 0.57 -9.25
C GLY A 429 5.87 0.39 -7.92
N ALA A 430 6.95 1.12 -7.63
CA ALA A 430 7.69 1.00 -6.37
C ALA A 430 8.11 -0.47 -6.07
N LEU A 431 7.65 -1.05 -4.96
CA LEU A 431 7.89 -2.47 -4.62
C LEU A 431 7.17 -3.46 -5.56
N GLU A 432 6.22 -2.98 -6.36
CA GLU A 432 5.52 -3.73 -7.42
C GLU A 432 6.17 -3.58 -8.79
N SER A 433 7.20 -2.73 -8.91
CA SER A 433 7.92 -2.58 -10.16
C SER A 433 8.53 -3.91 -10.60
N ARG A 434 8.65 -4.13 -11.91
CA ARG A 434 9.25 -5.35 -12.46
C ARG A 434 10.60 -5.71 -11.81
N PRO A 435 11.59 -4.81 -11.63
CA PRO A 435 12.85 -5.18 -10.97
C PRO A 435 12.65 -5.56 -9.49
N ALA A 436 11.69 -4.98 -8.78
CA ALA A 436 11.38 -5.36 -7.41
C ALA A 436 10.76 -6.78 -7.34
N ILE A 437 9.80 -7.09 -8.21
CA ILE A 437 9.17 -8.41 -8.30
C ILE A 437 10.16 -9.47 -8.80
N GLU A 438 10.98 -9.15 -9.81
CA GLU A 438 11.96 -10.06 -10.42
C GLU A 438 13.01 -10.56 -9.39
N PHE A 439 13.34 -9.72 -8.41
CA PHE A 439 14.28 -10.05 -7.34
C PHE A 439 13.62 -10.20 -5.96
N GLY A 440 12.28 -10.22 -5.90
CA GLY A 440 11.50 -10.38 -4.69
C GLY A 440 11.87 -9.41 -3.58
N ILE A 441 12.11 -8.14 -3.90
CA ILE A 441 12.54 -7.12 -2.94
C ILE A 441 11.42 -6.86 -1.92
N ILE A 442 11.72 -7.10 -0.64
CA ILE A 442 10.77 -6.97 0.49
C ILE A 442 11.23 -5.94 1.51
N SER A 443 12.47 -5.46 1.40
CA SER A 443 13.08 -4.49 2.30
C SER A 443 14.13 -3.65 1.59
N LEU A 444 14.32 -2.44 2.08
CA LEU A 444 15.32 -1.49 1.58
C LEU A 444 16.22 -1.01 2.72
N PRO A 445 17.52 -0.77 2.45
CA PRO A 445 18.20 -1.08 1.20
C PRO A 445 18.38 -2.59 1.01
N THR A 446 18.39 -3.03 -0.25
CA THR A 446 18.89 -4.36 -0.62
C THR A 446 20.08 -4.15 -1.56
N ILE A 447 21.25 -4.72 -1.23
CA ILE A 447 22.48 -4.52 -2.00
C ILE A 447 22.99 -5.84 -2.55
N PHE A 448 23.18 -5.93 -3.87
CA PHE A 448 23.87 -7.03 -4.52
C PHE A 448 25.30 -6.61 -4.86
N LEU A 449 26.29 -7.38 -4.41
CA LEU A 449 27.68 -7.21 -4.81
C LEU A 449 28.06 -8.26 -5.85
N ILE A 450 28.62 -7.79 -6.96
CA ILE A 450 28.91 -8.58 -8.17
C ILE A 450 30.41 -8.44 -8.49
N ASP A 451 31.07 -9.56 -8.79
CA ASP A 451 32.47 -9.59 -9.20
C ASP A 451 32.66 -9.19 -10.68
N LYS A 452 33.93 -9.05 -11.11
CA LYS A 452 34.30 -8.69 -12.50
C LYS A 452 33.75 -9.65 -13.56
N ARG A 453 33.40 -10.88 -13.19
CA ARG A 453 32.86 -11.92 -14.09
C ARG A 453 31.34 -11.86 -14.18
N GLY A 454 30.70 -10.90 -13.50
CA GLY A 454 29.26 -10.78 -13.41
C GLY A 454 28.62 -11.75 -12.42
N VAL A 455 29.40 -12.38 -11.54
CA VAL A 455 28.92 -13.34 -10.54
C VAL A 455 28.59 -12.63 -9.23
N VAL A 456 27.40 -12.87 -8.70
CA VAL A 456 26.98 -12.29 -7.41
C VAL A 456 27.75 -12.97 -6.27
N VAL A 457 28.55 -12.19 -5.55
CA VAL A 457 29.32 -12.66 -4.40
C VAL A 457 28.56 -12.47 -3.08
N SER A 458 27.67 -11.47 -3.04
CA SER A 458 26.76 -11.25 -1.92
C SER A 458 25.39 -10.75 -2.43
N PRO A 459 24.29 -11.46 -2.15
CA PRO A 459 22.94 -11.09 -2.58
C PRO A 459 22.18 -10.22 -1.56
N ASN A 460 22.79 -9.89 -0.43
CA ASN A 460 22.21 -8.97 0.55
C ASN A 460 23.32 -8.39 1.42
N SER A 461 24.05 -7.40 0.88
CA SER A 461 25.19 -6.80 1.57
C SER A 461 24.85 -5.54 2.36
N SER A 462 25.67 -5.29 3.39
CA SER A 462 25.71 -3.98 4.05
C SER A 462 26.80 -3.09 3.47
N VAL A 463 26.73 -1.78 3.73
CA VAL A 463 27.80 -0.84 3.34
C VAL A 463 29.15 -1.21 3.97
N ASP A 464 29.15 -1.72 5.19
CA ASP A 464 30.39 -2.16 5.84
C ASP A 464 30.99 -3.41 5.21
N GLU A 465 30.16 -4.31 4.68
CA GLU A 465 30.64 -5.41 3.86
C GLU A 465 31.20 -4.91 2.52
N LEU A 466 30.55 -3.93 1.87
CA LEU A 466 31.08 -3.35 0.64
C LEU A 466 32.49 -2.78 0.85
N LYS A 467 32.71 -2.03 1.94
CA LYS A 467 34.04 -1.47 2.29
C LYS A 467 35.12 -2.55 2.44
N LYS A 468 34.75 -3.74 2.91
CA LYS A 468 35.67 -4.87 3.08
C LYS A 468 35.88 -5.66 1.78
N MET A 469 34.80 -5.90 1.04
CA MET A 469 34.81 -6.82 -0.11
C MET A 469 35.26 -6.16 -1.41
N VAL A 470 34.87 -4.90 -1.67
CA VAL A 470 35.22 -4.20 -2.91
C VAL A 470 36.74 -4.17 -3.14
N PRO A 471 37.60 -3.79 -2.17
CA PRO A 471 39.04 -3.75 -2.38
C PRO A 471 39.63 -5.12 -2.72
N GLU A 472 39.11 -6.19 -2.11
CA GLU A 472 39.57 -7.56 -2.34
C GLU A 472 39.14 -8.08 -3.73
N LEU A 473 37.91 -7.78 -4.15
CA LEU A 473 37.40 -8.15 -5.48
C LEU A 473 38.11 -7.39 -6.61
N LEU A 474 38.59 -6.18 -6.34
CA LEU A 474 39.36 -5.40 -7.31
C LEU A 474 40.78 -5.94 -7.49
N LYS A 475 41.38 -6.53 -6.44
CA LYS A 475 42.70 -7.20 -6.51
C LYS A 475 42.61 -8.59 -7.15
N ALA A 476 41.49 -9.28 -7.00
CA ALA A 476 41.26 -10.56 -7.65
C ALA A 476 41.23 -10.37 -9.18
N ASN A 477 42.08 -11.11 -9.89
CA ASN A 477 42.20 -11.06 -11.35
C ASN A 477 41.03 -11.78 -12.03
#